data_AF-A0A932QJC9-F1
#
_entry.id   AF-A0A932QJC9-F1
#
_cell.length_a   1.000
_cell.length_b   1.000
_cell.length_c   1.000
_cell.angle_alpha   90.00
_cell.angle_beta   90.00
_cell.angle_gamma   90.00
#
_symmetry.space_group_name_H-M   'P 1'
#
loop_
_entity.id
_entity.type
_entity.pdbx_description
1 polymer ?
#
loop_
_entity_poly.entity_id
_entity_poly.type
_entity_poly.pdbx_seq_one_letter_code
_entity_poly.pdbx_strand_id
1 'polypeptide(L)'
;MLDARSRVVSGPNKIGDADWADWVQDRALYMPTTIDPHYATPLEMHDPGEPENKGAVLVTPLGKGMYVYTTLSLLRQIPGGIPGGPRLFVNLLSVGLDQPKKVTP
;
A
#
# COMPACT_ATOMS: atom_id res chain seq x y z
N MET A 1 2.36 6.61 8.11
CA MET A 1 2.19 5.14 8.01
C MET A 1 1.49 4.69 9.28
N LEU A 2 0.39 3.94 9.18
CA LEU A 2 -0.43 3.60 10.35
C LEU A 2 -0.04 2.26 10.99
N ASP A 3 0.35 1.27 10.19
CA ASP A 3 0.85 -0.02 10.70
C ASP A 3 2.11 -0.45 9.93
N ALA A 4 3.27 -0.19 10.52
CA ALA A 4 4.56 -0.58 9.96
C ALA A 4 4.80 -2.10 9.92
N ARG A 5 3.99 -2.90 10.62
CA ARG A 5 4.10 -4.37 10.59
C ARG A 5 3.27 -4.98 9.47
N SER A 6 2.28 -4.26 8.97
CA SER A 6 1.44 -4.72 7.85
C SER A 6 2.30 -5.19 6.68
N ARG A 7 1.92 -6.34 6.10
CA ARG A 7 2.60 -6.92 4.94
C ARG A 7 2.61 -5.97 3.73
N VAL A 8 1.65 -5.04 3.66
CA VAL A 8 1.62 -4.00 2.61
C VAL A 8 2.90 -3.16 2.61
N VAL A 9 3.48 -2.88 3.76
CA VAL A 9 4.69 -2.04 3.87
C VAL A 9 5.93 -2.82 4.33
N SER A 10 5.75 -4.03 4.86
CA SER A 10 6.84 -4.83 5.41
C SER A 10 7.30 -5.98 4.52
N GLY A 11 6.59 -6.36 3.45
CA GLY A 11 7.08 -7.47 2.62
C GLY A 11 6.42 -7.70 1.24
N PRO A 12 7.21 -8.20 0.27
CA PRO A 12 8.63 -8.58 0.37
C PRO A 12 9.59 -7.39 0.40
N ASN A 13 9.15 -6.19 0.04
CA ASN A 13 9.94 -4.98 0.12
C ASN A 13 9.60 -4.21 1.40
N LYS A 14 10.61 -3.80 2.16
CA LYS A 14 10.39 -2.79 3.22
C LYS A 14 10.18 -1.44 2.55
N ILE A 15 9.03 -0.83 2.81
CA ILE A 15 8.65 0.51 2.33
C ILE A 15 9.01 1.53 3.43
N GLY A 16 9.64 2.62 3.04
CA GLY A 16 9.96 3.74 3.92
C GLY A 16 9.77 5.08 3.21
N ASP A 17 10.22 6.17 3.84
CA ASP A 17 10.00 7.53 3.34
C ASP A 17 10.52 7.74 1.90
N ALA A 18 11.66 7.13 1.58
CA ALA A 18 12.26 7.22 0.25
C ALA A 18 11.41 6.58 -0.86
N ASP A 19 10.54 5.61 -0.54
CA ASP A 19 9.64 5.00 -1.53
C ASP A 19 8.50 5.95 -1.93
N TRP A 20 8.30 7.05 -1.21
CA TRP A 20 7.30 8.08 -1.52
C TRP A 20 7.91 9.30 -2.24
N ALA A 21 9.24 9.33 -2.38
CA ALA A 21 9.94 10.40 -3.07
C ALA A 21 9.58 10.40 -4.57
N ASP A 22 9.53 11.60 -5.14
CA ASP A 22 9.36 11.83 -6.58
C ASP A 22 8.09 11.25 -7.22
N TRP A 23 7.08 10.90 -6.42
CA TRP A 23 5.76 10.53 -6.95
C TRP A 23 5.19 11.65 -7.82
N VAL A 24 4.78 11.31 -9.04
CA VAL A 24 4.31 12.26 -10.05
C VAL A 24 2.79 12.37 -10.04
N GLN A 25 2.28 13.59 -10.24
CA GLN A 25 0.84 13.89 -10.29
C GLN A 25 0.10 13.40 -9.03
N ASP A 26 -1.21 13.13 -9.15
CA ASP A 26 -2.06 12.70 -8.03
C ASP A 26 -1.60 11.36 -7.46
N ARG A 27 -1.28 11.33 -6.16
CA ARG A 27 -0.78 10.12 -5.49
C ARG A 27 -1.87 9.07 -5.26
N ALA A 28 -3.10 9.50 -5.01
CA ALA A 28 -4.27 8.64 -4.85
C ALA A 28 -5.51 9.28 -5.46
N LEU A 29 -6.46 8.47 -5.92
CA LEU A 29 -7.70 8.91 -6.56
C LEU A 29 -8.88 8.10 -6.03
N TYR A 30 -10.04 8.75 -5.90
CA TYR A 30 -11.29 8.11 -5.47
C TYR A 30 -11.19 7.44 -4.09
N MET A 31 -10.53 8.11 -3.14
CA MET A 31 -10.41 7.60 -1.78
C MET A 31 -11.79 7.48 -1.10
N PRO A 32 -12.13 6.30 -0.54
CA PRO A 32 -13.40 6.13 0.14
C PRO A 32 -13.46 6.99 1.40
N THR A 33 -14.60 7.62 1.62
CA THR A 33 -14.88 8.43 2.82
C THR A 33 -15.46 7.61 3.97
N THR A 34 -15.95 6.40 3.69
CA THR A 34 -16.44 5.43 4.67
C THR A 34 -15.75 4.11 4.45
N ILE A 35 -15.24 3.51 5.54
CA ILE A 35 -14.49 2.25 5.52
C ILE A 35 -15.15 1.32 6.54
N ASP A 36 -15.47 0.11 6.13
CA ASP A 36 -15.99 -0.91 7.05
C ASP A 36 -14.90 -1.36 8.04
N PRO A 37 -15.21 -1.53 9.34
CA PRO A 37 -14.20 -1.86 10.36
C PRO A 37 -13.43 -3.16 10.13
N HIS A 38 -13.92 -4.07 9.28
CA HIS A 38 -13.20 -5.30 8.94
C HIS A 38 -11.95 -5.06 8.08
N TYR A 39 -11.83 -3.89 7.45
CA TYR A 39 -10.66 -3.55 6.66
C TYR A 39 -9.53 -3.00 7.52
N ALA A 40 -8.33 -3.57 7.35
CA ALA A 40 -7.10 -2.95 7.78
C ALA A 40 -6.72 -1.79 6.86
N THR A 41 -6.31 -0.67 7.46
CA THR A 41 -5.88 0.56 6.77
C THR A 41 -4.40 0.84 7.09
N PRO A 42 -3.43 0.18 6.42
CA PRO A 42 -2.01 0.29 6.79
C PRO A 42 -1.38 1.65 6.43
N LEU A 43 -2.04 2.42 5.57
CA LEU A 43 -1.57 3.69 5.05
C LEU A 43 -2.57 4.80 5.34
N GLU A 44 -2.05 6.00 5.53
CA GLU A 44 -2.80 7.25 5.53
C GLU A 44 -2.15 8.19 4.52
N MET A 45 -2.95 9.05 3.91
CA MET A 45 -2.51 10.10 3.01
C MET A 45 -3.42 11.30 3.19
N HIS A 46 -2.87 12.50 3.03
CA HIS A 46 -3.63 13.74 3.00
C HIS A 46 -2.85 14.77 2.20
N ASP A 47 -3.57 15.71 1.61
CA ASP A 47 -2.97 16.92 1.05
C ASP A 47 -2.64 17.89 2.19
N PRO A 48 -1.65 18.78 2.02
CA PRO A 48 -1.28 19.74 3.06
C PRO A 48 -2.48 20.57 3.53
N GLY A 49 -2.81 20.48 4.81
CA GLY A 49 -3.93 21.20 5.43
C GLY A 49 -5.27 20.45 5.40
N GLU A 50 -5.36 19.30 4.72
CA GLU A 50 -6.54 18.44 4.72
C GLU A 50 -6.47 17.38 5.83
N PRO A 51 -7.62 16.86 6.32
CA PRO A 51 -7.65 15.77 7.29
C PRO A 51 -6.98 14.48 6.77
N GLU A 52 -6.46 13.67 7.69
CA GLU A 52 -5.94 12.34 7.39
C GLU A 52 -6.98 11.45 6.67
N ASN A 53 -6.61 10.87 5.54
CA ASN A 53 -7.42 9.89 4.83
C ASN A 53 -6.76 8.51 4.85
N LYS A 54 -7.48 7.52 5.37
CA LYS A 54 -7.00 6.13 5.56
C LYS A 54 -7.40 5.19 4.40
N GLY A 55 -8.03 5.74 3.36
CA GLY A 55 -8.54 5.01 2.20
C GLY A 55 -7.51 4.74 1.10
N ALA A 56 -6.22 4.95 1.37
CA ALA A 56 -5.16 4.74 0.37
C ALA A 56 -5.06 3.27 -0.05
N VAL A 57 -5.08 2.38 0.95
CA VAL A 57 -5.07 0.93 0.78
C VAL A 57 -5.96 0.32 1.85
N LEU A 58 -6.89 -0.53 1.43
CA LEU A 58 -7.75 -1.32 2.30
C LEU A 58 -7.44 -2.80 2.10
N VAL A 59 -7.28 -3.54 3.19
CA VAL A 59 -6.96 -4.97 3.15
C VAL A 59 -7.86 -5.75 4.10
N THR A 60 -8.43 -6.86 3.66
CA THR A 60 -9.17 -7.78 4.53
C THR A 60 -8.97 -9.22 4.07
N PRO A 61 -8.97 -10.21 4.99
CA PRO A 61 -9.17 -11.61 4.60
C PRO A 61 -10.49 -11.78 3.85
N LEU A 62 -10.48 -12.58 2.79
CA LEU A 62 -11.68 -12.98 2.05
C LEU A 62 -11.53 -14.43 1.59
N GLY A 63 -12.33 -15.32 2.18
CA GLY A 63 -12.25 -16.75 1.91
C GLY A 63 -10.87 -17.31 2.25
N LYS A 64 -10.17 -17.85 1.24
CA LYS A 64 -8.82 -18.44 1.38
C LYS A 64 -7.68 -17.46 1.07
N GLY A 65 -7.99 -16.19 0.82
CA GLY A 65 -7.01 -15.21 0.40
C GLY A 65 -7.25 -13.83 1.02
N MET A 66 -6.64 -12.83 0.40
CA MET A 66 -6.72 -11.45 0.83
C MET A 66 -7.37 -10.62 -0.27
N TYR A 67 -8.31 -9.79 0.12
CA TYR A 67 -8.83 -8.72 -0.73
C TYR A 67 -8.01 -7.46 -0.49
N VAL A 68 -7.56 -6.83 -1.57
CA VAL A 68 -6.80 -5.57 -1.54
C VAL A 68 -7.50 -4.58 -2.46
N TYR A 69 -7.89 -3.44 -1.90
CA TYR A 69 -8.34 -2.28 -2.65
C TYR A 69 -7.31 -1.16 -2.49
N THR A 70 -6.94 -0.51 -3.59
CA THR A 70 -5.95 0.56 -3.60
C THR A 70 -6.44 1.72 -4.45
N THR A 71 -6.30 2.92 -3.92
CA THR A 71 -6.61 4.18 -4.61
C THR A 71 -5.34 4.84 -5.14
N LEU A 72 -4.17 4.28 -4.81
CA LEU A 72 -2.88 4.76 -5.25
C LEU A 72 -2.80 4.76 -6.78
N SER A 73 -2.35 5.87 -7.36
CA SER A 73 -2.17 6.03 -8.80
C SER A 73 -0.93 5.27 -9.32
N LEU A 74 -0.79 3.99 -9.01
CA LEU A 74 0.36 3.15 -9.40
C LEU A 74 0.54 3.12 -10.93
N LEU A 75 -0.55 3.25 -11.69
CA LEU A 75 -0.54 3.38 -13.14
C LEU A 75 0.24 4.60 -13.67
N ARG A 76 0.49 5.61 -12.82
CA ARG A 76 1.36 6.75 -13.14
C ARG A 76 2.76 6.55 -12.61
N GLN A 77 2.87 6.05 -11.38
CA GLN A 77 4.16 5.93 -10.70
C GLN A 77 5.05 4.86 -11.31
N ILE A 78 4.48 3.73 -11.73
CA ILE A 78 5.22 2.64 -12.35
C ILE A 78 5.78 3.06 -13.72
N PRO A 79 4.98 3.59 -14.67
CA PRO A 79 5.52 4.10 -15.94
C PRO A 79 6.46 5.30 -15.78
N GLY A 80 6.28 6.10 -14.72
CA GLY A 80 7.18 7.21 -14.37
C GLY A 80 8.56 6.77 -13.88
N GLY A 81 8.80 5.46 -13.72
CA GLY A 81 10.10 4.94 -13.30
C GLY A 81 10.43 5.17 -11.82
N ILE A 82 9.43 5.50 -10.99
CA ILE A 82 9.61 5.79 -9.57
C ILE A 82 9.69 4.49 -8.78
N PRO A 83 10.81 4.15 -8.13
CA PRO A 83 11.03 2.81 -7.56
C PRO A 83 10.01 2.35 -6.51
N GLY A 84 9.45 3.28 -5.74
CA GLY A 84 8.49 2.94 -4.68
C GLY A 84 7.15 2.40 -5.19
N GLY A 85 6.70 2.86 -6.37
CA GLY A 85 5.48 2.36 -7.02
C GLY A 85 5.50 0.85 -7.27
N PRO A 86 6.44 0.30 -8.06
CA PRO A 86 6.53 -1.12 -8.32
C PRO A 86 6.89 -1.93 -7.05
N ARG A 87 7.70 -1.41 -6.12
CA ARG A 87 7.99 -2.09 -4.84
C ARG A 87 6.73 -2.30 -4.01
N LEU A 88 5.92 -1.25 -3.87
CA LEU A 88 4.65 -1.32 -3.15
C LEU A 88 3.66 -2.22 -3.89
N PHE A 89 3.59 -2.15 -5.22
CA PHE A 89 2.73 -3.03 -6.02
C PHE A 89 3.02 -4.52 -5.77
N VAL A 90 4.31 -4.90 -5.75
CA VAL A 90 4.72 -6.28 -5.42
C VAL A 90 4.28 -6.67 -4.00
N ASN A 91 4.37 -5.77 -3.03
CA ASN A 91 3.86 -6.05 -1.67
C ASN A 91 2.35 -6.28 -1.66
N LEU A 92 1.58 -5.47 -2.38
CA LEU A 92 0.11 -5.64 -2.48
C LEU A 92 -0.25 -7.01 -3.06
N LEU A 93 0.45 -7.45 -4.12
CA LEU A 93 0.26 -8.79 -4.71
C LEU A 93 0.66 -9.92 -3.74
N SER A 94 1.57 -9.65 -2.82
CA SER A 94 2.15 -10.65 -1.92
C SER A 94 1.49 -10.69 -0.54
N VAL A 95 0.46 -9.86 -0.29
CA VAL A 95 -0.05 -9.63 1.07
C VAL A 95 -0.61 -10.91 1.73
N GLY A 96 -1.20 -11.80 0.92
CA GLY A 96 -1.76 -13.08 1.35
C GLY A 96 -0.82 -14.27 1.20
N LEU A 97 0.42 -14.04 0.76
CA LEU A 97 1.40 -15.11 0.63
C LEU A 97 2.13 -15.33 1.96
N ASP A 98 2.32 -16.60 2.30
CA ASP A 98 3.25 -17.00 3.35
C ASP A 98 4.61 -16.37 3.08
N GLN A 99 5.33 -15.96 4.13
CA GLN A 99 6.66 -15.43 3.92
C GLN A 99 7.53 -16.48 3.23
N PRO A 100 8.27 -16.13 2.16
CA PRO A 100 9.24 -17.05 1.61
C PRO A 100 10.16 -17.46 2.74
N LYS A 101 10.26 -18.77 2.99
CA LYS A 101 11.19 -19.29 4.00
C LYS A 101 12.56 -18.71 3.68
N LYS A 102 13.20 -18.03 4.65
CA LYS A 102 14.58 -17.59 4.51
C LYS A 102 15.40 -18.81 4.10
N VAL A 103 15.94 -18.79 2.88
CA VAL A 103 16.92 -19.79 2.45
C VAL A 103 18.21 -19.41 3.15
N THR A 104 18.53 -20.09 4.24
CA THR A 104 19.84 -19.96 4.89
C THR A 104 20.88 -20.58 3.96
N PRO A 105 22.01 -19.91 3.68
CA PRO A 105 23.11 -20.48 2.90
C PRO A 105 23.66 -21.77 3.51
#